data_AF-A0AAU3Z5N7-F1
#
_entry.id   AF-A0AAU3Z5N7-F1
#
_cell.length_a   1.000
_cell.length_b   1.000
_cell.length_c   1.000
_cell.angle_alpha   90.00
_cell.angle_beta   90.00
_cell.angle_gamma   90.00
#
_symmetry.space_group_name_H-M   'P 1'
#
loop_
_entity.id
_entity.type
_entity.pdbx_description
1 polymer ?
#
loop_
_entity_poly.entity_id
_entity_poly.type
_entity_poly.pdbx_seq_one_letter_code
_entity_poly.pdbx_strand_id
1 'polypeptide(L)'
;MSGIPKGLCILDTKAPGGRRQVSYGVRVDGKALRSPAMRKLVQGLVRDRVAFAERERLEASWVERQLATAPQLTAYQAKMLRRVKTDLTKVARSRSEEPARRAA
;
A
#
# COMPACT_ATOMS: atom_id res chain seq x y z
N MET A 1 12.24 -12.34 -27.81
CA MET A 1 11.18 -12.10 -28.82
C MET A 1 9.84 -12.57 -28.24
N SER A 2 9.10 -11.73 -27.52
CA SER A 2 7.77 -12.08 -26.98
C SER A 2 6.68 -11.54 -27.90
N GLY A 3 6.41 -12.29 -28.97
CA GLY A 3 5.32 -12.01 -29.90
C GLY A 3 3.97 -12.36 -29.28
N ILE A 4 3.34 -11.42 -28.57
CA ILE A 4 1.91 -11.51 -28.26
C ILE A 4 1.17 -11.37 -29.60
N PRO A 5 0.38 -12.37 -30.04
CA PRO A 5 -0.30 -12.30 -31.34
C PRO A 5 -1.25 -11.09 -31.36
N LYS A 6 -1.05 -10.22 -32.36
CA LYS A 6 -1.94 -9.09 -32.65
C LYS A 6 -3.32 -9.64 -33.00
N GLY A 7 -4.29 -9.55 -32.08
CA GLY A 7 -5.70 -9.86 -32.39
C GLY A 7 -6.44 -10.85 -31.48
N LEU A 8 -5.92 -11.18 -30.29
CA LEU A 8 -6.71 -11.94 -29.31
C LEU A 8 -8.01 -11.20 -28.95
N CYS A 9 -9.13 -11.81 -29.31
CA CYS A 9 -10.48 -11.34 -29.05
C CYS A 9 -11.28 -12.49 -28.44
N ILE A 10 -11.96 -12.24 -27.32
CA ILE A 10 -12.89 -13.20 -26.72
C ILE A 10 -14.21 -13.12 -27.50
N LEU A 11 -14.74 -14.26 -27.94
CA LEU A 11 -16.10 -14.32 -28.46
C LEU A 11 -17.05 -14.19 -27.26
N ASP A 12 -17.83 -13.11 -27.23
CA ASP A 12 -18.74 -12.78 -26.14
C ASP A 12 -20.07 -12.34 -26.74
N THR A 13 -21.08 -13.21 -26.65
CA THR A 13 -22.41 -12.99 -27.23
C THR A 13 -23.18 -11.83 -26.59
N LYS A 14 -22.69 -11.31 -25.45
CA LYS A 14 -23.28 -10.17 -24.74
C LYS A 14 -22.61 -8.83 -25.06
N ALA A 15 -21.47 -8.83 -25.75
CA ALA A 15 -20.76 -7.62 -26.15
C ALA A 15 -21.27 -7.07 -27.49
N PRO A 16 -21.18 -5.74 -27.74
CA PRO A 16 -21.53 -5.16 -29.04
C PRO A 16 -20.69 -5.81 -30.15
N GLY A 17 -21.34 -6.50 -31.08
CA GLY A 17 -20.68 -7.21 -32.19
C GLY A 17 -20.12 -8.60 -31.87
N GLY A 18 -20.49 -9.21 -30.73
CA GLY A 18 -20.16 -10.61 -30.42
C GLY A 18 -18.68 -10.88 -30.09
N ARG A 19 -17.88 -9.81 -29.97
CA ARG A 19 -16.41 -9.86 -29.93
C ARG A 19 -15.89 -8.83 -28.93
N ARG A 20 -15.08 -9.26 -27.96
CA ARG A 20 -14.41 -8.41 -26.97
C ARG A 20 -12.90 -8.45 -27.16
N GLN A 21 -12.30 -7.33 -27.55
CA GLN A 21 -10.85 -7.21 -27.67
C GLN A 21 -10.19 -7.36 -26.29
N VAL A 22 -9.20 -8.26 -26.18
CA VAL A 22 -8.56 -8.51 -24.89
C VAL A 22 -7.52 -7.42 -24.62
N SER A 23 -7.79 -6.60 -23.61
CA SER A 23 -6.80 -5.68 -23.03
C SER A 23 -6.29 -6.29 -21.73
N TYR A 24 -5.14 -6.97 -21.79
CA TYR A 24 -4.41 -7.48 -20.62
C TYR A 24 -3.63 -6.38 -19.85
N GLY A 25 -3.78 -5.11 -20.23
CA GLY A 25 -3.10 -3.99 -19.59
C GLY A 25 -3.80 -3.55 -18.30
N VAL A 26 -3.05 -2.88 -17.42
CA VAL A 26 -3.57 -2.27 -16.19
C VAL A 26 -4.80 -1.40 -16.52
N ARG A 27 -5.92 -1.69 -15.84
CA ARG A 27 -7.17 -0.96 -15.98
C ARG A 27 -7.43 -0.17 -14.71
N VAL A 28 -7.86 1.07 -14.89
CA VAL A 28 -8.33 1.94 -13.80
C VAL A 28 -9.75 2.33 -14.18
N ASP A 29 -10.71 2.11 -13.28
CA ASP A 29 -12.14 2.36 -13.50
C ASP A 29 -12.70 1.73 -14.78
N GLY A 30 -12.30 0.48 -15.05
CA GLY A 30 -12.74 -0.28 -16.23
C GLY A 30 -12.09 0.14 -17.56
N LYS A 31 -11.36 1.26 -17.60
CA LYS A 31 -10.65 1.77 -18.77
C LYS A 31 -9.20 1.30 -18.79
N ALA A 32 -8.73 0.82 -19.94
CA ALA A 32 -7.33 0.43 -20.10
C ALA A 32 -6.44 1.67 -20.18
N LEU A 33 -5.34 1.68 -19.42
CA LEU A 33 -4.34 2.73 -19.49
C LEU A 33 -3.56 2.63 -20.82
N ARG A 34 -3.77 3.60 -21.70
CA ARG A 34 -3.12 3.62 -23.04
C ARG A 34 -1.66 4.10 -22.98
N SER A 35 -1.34 5.03 -22.09
CA SER A 35 0.02 5.57 -21.96
C SER A 35 0.99 4.53 -21.35
N PRO A 36 2.12 4.22 -22.01
CA PRO A 36 3.15 3.32 -21.45
C PRO A 36 3.78 3.86 -20.15
N ALA A 37 4.00 5.17 -20.05
CA ALA A 37 4.56 5.80 -18.85
C ALA A 37 3.59 5.67 -17.67
N MET A 38 2.30 5.93 -17.91
CA MET A 38 1.26 5.80 -16.88
C MET A 38 1.13 4.36 -16.38
N ARG A 39 1.23 3.38 -17.29
CA ARG A 39 1.22 1.96 -16.89
C ARG A 39 2.38 1.62 -15.94
N LYS A 40 3.60 2.08 -16.25
CA LYS A 40 4.77 1.85 -15.39
C LYS A 40 4.61 2.49 -14.01
N LEU A 41 4.11 3.73 -13.97
CA LEU A 41 3.86 4.44 -12.72
C LEU A 41 2.86 3.69 -11.83
N VAL A 42 1.71 3.31 -12.40
CA VAL A 42 0.68 2.59 -11.64
C VAL A 42 1.18 1.22 -11.18
N GLN A 43 1.95 0.51 -12.01
CA GLN A 43 2.58 -0.76 -11.60
C GLN A 43 3.56 -0.58 -10.43
N GLY A 44 4.38 0.46 -10.46
CA GLY A 44 5.28 0.81 -9.36
C GLY A 44 4.52 1.11 -8.08
N LEU A 45 3.49 1.97 -8.16
CA LEU A 45 2.66 2.32 -7.03
C LEU A 45 1.97 1.10 -6.41
N VAL A 46 1.40 0.21 -7.23
CA VAL A 46 0.77 -1.02 -6.75
C VAL A 46 1.80 -1.92 -6.07
N ARG A 47 2.99 -2.08 -6.64
CA ARG A 47 4.07 -2.88 -6.05
C ARG A 47 4.48 -2.32 -4.69
N ASP A 48 4.68 -1.01 -4.59
CA ASP A 48 5.10 -0.37 -3.35
C ASP A 48 4.01 -0.47 -2.28
N ARG A 49 2.74 -0.32 -2.68
CA ARG A 49 1.60 -0.46 -1.76
C ARG A 49 1.46 -1.88 -1.24
N VAL A 50 1.67 -2.88 -2.09
CA VAL A 50 1.69 -4.30 -1.69
C VAL A 50 2.85 -4.58 -0.74
N ALA A 51 4.05 -4.10 -1.05
CA ALA A 51 5.23 -4.28 -0.20
C ALA A 51 5.03 -3.61 1.17
N PHE A 52 4.41 -2.43 1.20
CA PHE A 52 4.05 -1.75 2.45
C PHE A 52 3.03 -2.54 3.26
N ALA A 53 1.95 -3.02 2.64
CA ALA A 53 0.93 -3.81 3.32
C ALA A 53 1.49 -5.11 3.91
N GLU A 54 2.42 -5.77 3.20
CA GLU A 54 3.08 -6.98 3.71
C GLU A 54 3.99 -6.66 4.90
N ARG A 55 4.71 -5.53 4.87
CA ARG A 55 5.48 -5.06 6.04
C ARG A 55 4.58 -4.80 7.23
N GLU A 56 3.47 -4.09 7.06
CA GLU A 56 2.51 -3.83 8.15
C GLU A 56 1.98 -5.15 8.75
N ARG A 57 1.69 -6.14 7.91
CA ARG A 57 1.25 -7.47 8.36
C ARG A 57 2.33 -8.18 9.19
N LEU A 58 3.58 -8.16 8.72
CA LEU A 58 4.70 -8.77 9.44
C LEU A 58 4.96 -8.05 10.77
N GLU A 59 4.92 -6.72 10.78
CA GLU A 59 5.07 -5.91 11.99
C GLU A 59 3.96 -6.20 12.99
N ALA A 60 2.69 -6.26 12.56
CA ALA A 60 1.57 -6.62 13.43
C ALA A 60 1.78 -8.00 14.07
N SER A 61 2.14 -9.01 13.28
CA SER A 61 2.42 -10.36 13.79
C SER A 61 3.61 -10.40 14.76
N TRP A 62 4.61 -9.54 14.54
CA TRP A 62 5.74 -9.40 15.44
C TRP A 62 5.32 -8.74 16.76
N VAL A 63 4.53 -7.66 16.71
CA VAL A 63 3.98 -6.98 17.89
C VAL A 63 3.12 -7.94 18.71
N GLU A 64 2.25 -8.74 18.09
CA GLU A 64 1.44 -9.73 18.80
C GLU A 64 2.29 -10.74 19.57
N ARG A 65 3.37 -11.24 18.97
CA ARG A 65 4.31 -12.14 19.66
C ARG A 65 5.03 -11.47 20.83
N GLN A 66 5.42 -10.21 20.67
CA GLN A 66 6.04 -9.45 21.76
C GLN A 66 5.06 -9.19 22.89
N LEU A 67 3.80 -8.84 22.58
CA LEU A 67 2.75 -8.66 23.59
C LEU A 67 2.44 -9.95 24.35
N ALA A 68 2.41 -11.09 23.66
CA ALA A 68 2.21 -12.40 24.30
C ALA A 68 3.34 -12.77 25.28
N THR A 69 4.55 -12.26 25.03
CA THR A 69 5.75 -12.53 25.86
C THR A 69 6.03 -11.40 26.86
N ALA A 70 5.24 -10.32 26.82
CA ALA A 70 5.50 -9.15 27.64
C ALA A 70 5.24 -9.43 29.14
N PRO A 71 6.11 -8.96 30.05
CA PRO A 71 5.85 -9.07 31.47
C PRO A 71 4.62 -8.27 31.87
N GLN A 72 3.85 -8.78 32.83
CA GLN A 72 2.70 -8.07 33.38
C GLN A 72 3.18 -6.80 34.10
N LEU A 73 2.60 -5.66 33.73
CA LEU A 73 2.98 -4.36 34.26
C LEU A 73 2.13 -4.03 35.49
N THR A 74 2.76 -3.46 36.51
CA THR A 74 2.01 -2.83 37.62
C THR A 74 1.28 -1.59 37.13
N ALA A 75 0.22 -1.18 37.85
CA ALA A 75 -0.57 0.02 37.50
C ALA A 75 0.29 1.29 37.40
N TYR A 76 1.31 1.41 38.26
CA TYR A 76 2.25 2.53 38.23
C TYR A 76 3.14 2.53 36.97
N GLN A 77 3.71 1.37 36.62
CA GLN A 77 4.53 1.23 35.40
C GLN A 77 3.70 1.50 34.14
N ALA A 78 2.45 1.03 34.08
CA ALA A 78 1.55 1.32 32.97
C ALA A 78 1.24 2.82 32.83
N LYS A 79 1.02 3.53 33.94
CA LYS A 79 0.83 5.00 33.94
C LYS A 79 2.07 5.73 33.45
N MET A 80 3.26 5.29 33.88
CA MET A 80 4.53 5.87 33.44
C MET A 80 4.74 5.69 31.93
N LEU A 81 4.53 4.48 31.40
CA LEU A 81 4.67 4.19 29.97
C LEU A 81 3.69 5.00 29.11
N ARG A 82 2.45 5.22 29.59
CA ARG A 82 1.49 6.10 28.90
C ARG A 82 2.01 7.53 28.78
N ARG A 83 2.64 8.07 29.83
CA ARG A 83 3.23 9.41 29.81
C ARG A 83 4.39 9.49 28.83
N VAL A 84 5.32 8.53 28.91
CA VAL A 84 6.48 8.44 28.01
C VAL A 84 6.03 8.31 26.55
N LYS A 85 5.01 7.49 26.28
CA LYS A 85 4.42 7.37 24.93
C LYS A 85 3.93 8.71 24.40
N THR A 86 3.19 9.48 25.21
CA THR A 86 2.68 10.80 24.82
C THR A 86 3.83 11.77 24.51
N ASP A 87 4.85 11.80 25.35
CA ASP A 87 6.01 12.69 25.17
C ASP A 87 6.78 12.33 23.89
N LEU A 88 7.04 11.04 23.65
CA LEU A 88 7.67 10.56 22.41
C LEU A 88 6.84 10.88 21.17
N THR A 89 5.52 10.73 21.25
CA THR A 89 4.61 11.04 20.13
C THR A 89 4.65 12.54 19.81
N LYS A 90 4.69 13.39 20.84
CA LYS A 90 4.81 14.84 20.69
C LYS A 90 6.13 15.24 20.02
N VAL A 91 7.25 14.63 20.44
CA VAL A 91 8.57 14.88 19.85
C VAL A 91 8.66 14.37 18.41
N ALA A 92 8.11 13.20 18.11
CA ALA A 92 8.07 12.67 16.75
C ALA A 92 7.28 13.61 15.82
N ARG A 93 6.11 14.08 16.29
CA ARG A 93 5.28 15.03 15.56
C ARG A 93 6.00 16.36 15.30
N SER A 94 6.66 16.92 16.31
CA SER A 94 7.41 18.16 16.13
C SER A 94 8.56 18.00 15.13
N ARG A 95 9.28 16.87 15.15
CA ARG A 95 10.34 16.57 14.18
C ARG A 95 9.82 16.43 12.75
N SER A 96 8.63 15.85 12.55
CA SER A 96 8.02 15.75 11.22
C SER A 96 7.50 17.09 10.68
N GLU A 97 7.08 18.00 11.56
CA GLU A 97 6.57 19.32 11.19
C GLU A 97 7.70 20.36 10.98
N GLU A 98 8.89 20.14 11.53
CA GLU A 98 10.04 21.04 11.44
C GLU A 98 10.52 21.34 10.00
N PRO A 99 10.66 20.35 9.08
CA PRO A 99 11.01 20.65 7.68
C PRO A 99 9.90 21.38 6.92
N ALA A 100 8.62 21.19 7.29
CA ALA A 100 7.50 21.88 6.65
C ALA A 100 7.42 23.36 7.01
N ARG A 101 7.89 23.75 8.21
CA ARG A 101 7.89 25.15 8.68
C ARG A 101 9.10 25.97 8.19
N ARG A 102 10.21 25.33 7.81
CA ARG A 102 11.39 26.02 7.25
C ARG A 102 11.27 26.33 5.76
N ALA A 103 10.30 25.74 5.07
CA ALA A 103 10.05 25.92 3.64
C ALA A 103 8.91 26.93 3.33
N ALA A 104 8.30 27.54 4.36
CA ALA A 104 7.27 28.57 4.26
C ALA A 104 7.86 29.93 4.69
#